data_AF-A0A1G2F2R4-F1
#
_entry.id   AF-A0A1G2F2R4-F1
#
_cell.length_a   1.000
_cell.length_b   1.000
_cell.length_c   1.000
_cell.angle_alpha   90.00
_cell.angle_beta   90.00
_cell.angle_gamma   90.00
#
_symmetry.space_group_name_H-M   'P 1'
#
loop_
_entity.id
_entity.type
_entity.pdbx_description
1 polymer ?
#
loop_
_entity_poly.entity_id
_entity_poly.type
_entity_poly.pdbx_seq_one_letter_code
_entity_poly.pdbx_strand_id
1 'polypeptide(L)'
;MSQLSQNNKSIEQEEWYQILVDECKAIVTESVFTSRWALVEGYWSLGKRIRDDKLAQEYEKGNKTFVQDLGRNIGVSTSTIYYALQAYDKYPDQQFPEGKNISWNKLITKYLPDSPQEPEVLEKETEFCQCPQCGFVFKPVRMVKEKVLKITGKKYSSIKDITEEDMLEIASSYKVGLGFVKLQYEKMRNYCESKGKVYKNYKSALRNFVLGDIQRVVERRAATNDKRGVDARNV
;
A
#
# COMPACT_ATOMS: atom_id res chain seq x y z
N MET A 1 22.41 -55.22 -1.93
CA MET A 1 22.73 -54.01 -2.72
C MET A 1 21.89 -54.07 -3.98
N SER A 2 20.78 -53.33 -3.97
CA SER A 2 19.70 -53.44 -4.94
C SER A 2 20.13 -52.88 -6.29
N GLN A 3 19.86 -53.64 -7.34
CA GLN A 3 20.17 -53.31 -8.72
C GLN A 3 19.35 -52.10 -9.18
N LEU A 4 19.97 -50.92 -9.19
CA LEU A 4 19.50 -49.78 -10.00
C LEU A 4 19.91 -50.03 -11.45
N SER A 5 19.18 -50.94 -12.10
CA SER A 5 19.23 -51.12 -13.55
C SER A 5 18.56 -49.94 -14.22
N GLN A 6 19.29 -49.33 -15.16
CA GLN A 6 18.90 -48.16 -15.92
C GLN A 6 17.58 -48.39 -16.68
N ASN A 7 16.53 -47.69 -16.25
CA ASN A 7 15.39 -47.30 -17.08
C ASN A 7 15.38 -45.76 -17.07
N ASN A 8 15.82 -45.13 -18.16
CA ASN A 8 15.72 -43.68 -18.37
C ASN A 8 14.26 -43.28 -18.68
N LYS A 9 13.33 -43.62 -17.80
CA LYS A 9 12.00 -43.02 -17.77
C LYS A 9 12.08 -41.87 -16.79
N SER A 10 11.69 -40.66 -17.21
CA SER A 10 11.61 -39.53 -16.29
C SER A 10 10.69 -39.92 -15.13
N ILE A 11 11.11 -39.70 -13.88
CA ILE A 11 10.29 -39.97 -12.68
C ILE A 11 8.90 -39.31 -12.78
N GLU A 12 8.81 -38.21 -13.53
CA GLU A 12 7.58 -37.48 -13.84
C GLU A 12 6.58 -38.28 -14.68
N GLN A 13 7.00 -39.35 -15.36
CA GLN A 13 6.13 -40.24 -16.13
C GLN A 13 5.64 -41.45 -15.32
N GLU A 14 6.12 -41.59 -14.07
CA GLU A 14 5.71 -42.69 -13.20
C GLU A 14 4.37 -42.35 -12.52
N GLU A 15 3.42 -43.28 -12.60
CA GLU A 15 2.05 -43.09 -12.10
C GLU A 15 2.01 -42.80 -10.59
N TRP A 16 2.82 -43.52 -9.80
CA TRP A 16 2.90 -43.30 -8.35
C TRP A 16 3.43 -41.89 -8.01
N TYR A 17 4.31 -41.33 -8.84
CA TYR A 17 4.82 -39.97 -8.65
C TYR A 17 3.76 -38.93 -8.98
N GLN A 18 2.94 -39.15 -10.02
CA GLN A 18 1.79 -38.29 -10.31
C GLN A 18 0.74 -38.34 -9.21
N ILE A 19 0.44 -39.52 -8.64
CA ILE A 19 -0.44 -39.65 -7.47
C ILE A 19 0.10 -38.82 -6.30
N LEU A 20 1.39 -38.96 -5.97
CA LEU A 20 2.04 -38.17 -4.91
C LEU A 20 1.95 -36.67 -5.19
N VAL A 21 2.22 -36.24 -6.43
CA VAL A 21 2.14 -34.84 -6.85
C VAL A 21 0.72 -34.30 -6.67
N ASP A 22 -0.30 -35.08 -7.03
CA ASP A 22 -1.70 -34.69 -6.90
C ASP A 22 -2.15 -34.64 -5.43
N GLU A 23 -1.69 -35.56 -4.60
CA GLU A 23 -1.86 -35.50 -3.14
C GLU A 23 -1.21 -34.25 -2.55
N CYS A 24 0.03 -33.92 -2.94
CA CYS A 24 0.69 -32.69 -2.51
C CYS A 24 -0.08 -31.44 -2.95
N LYS A 25 -0.56 -31.40 -4.20
CA LYS A 25 -1.40 -30.28 -4.69
C LYS A 25 -2.70 -30.17 -3.89
N ALA A 26 -3.34 -31.29 -3.55
CA ALA A 26 -4.56 -31.33 -2.76
C ALA A 26 -4.32 -30.75 -1.35
N ILE A 27 -3.25 -31.18 -0.67
CA ILE A 27 -2.85 -30.67 0.66
C ILE A 27 -2.65 -29.15 0.62
N VAL A 28 -1.89 -28.65 -0.38
CA VAL A 28 -1.65 -27.21 -0.53
C VAL A 28 -2.96 -26.47 -0.78
N THR A 29 -3.80 -26.98 -1.66
CA THR A 29 -5.07 -26.37 -2.04
C THR A 29 -6.03 -26.28 -0.84
N GLU A 30 -6.17 -27.35 -0.07
CA GLU A 30 -6.98 -27.38 1.15
C GLU A 30 -6.45 -26.44 2.23
N SER A 31 -5.12 -26.41 2.42
CA SER A 31 -4.47 -25.51 3.38
C SER A 31 -4.75 -24.04 3.04
N VAL A 32 -4.69 -23.67 1.75
CA VAL A 32 -5.02 -22.32 1.28
C VAL A 32 -6.50 -21.99 1.49
N PHE A 33 -7.41 -22.92 1.22
CA PHE A 33 -8.83 -22.71 1.47
C PHE A 33 -9.13 -22.52 2.95
N THR A 34 -8.53 -23.35 3.81
CA THR A 34 -8.68 -23.25 5.27
C THR A 34 -8.20 -21.89 5.78
N SER A 35 -7.03 -21.44 5.33
CA SER A 35 -6.51 -20.12 5.69
C SER A 35 -7.40 -18.97 5.24
N ARG A 36 -7.91 -19.01 4.00
CA ARG A 36 -8.82 -18.00 3.46
C ARG A 36 -10.14 -17.96 4.23
N TRP A 37 -10.71 -19.12 4.53
CA TRP A 37 -11.94 -19.25 5.28
C TRP A 37 -11.80 -18.73 6.71
N ALA A 38 -10.73 -19.12 7.42
CA ALA A 38 -10.45 -18.65 8.76
C ALA A 38 -10.38 -17.11 8.85
N LEU A 39 -9.84 -16.46 7.81
CA LEU A 39 -9.81 -15.01 7.72
C LEU A 39 -11.22 -14.40 7.58
N VAL A 40 -12.06 -14.98 6.72
CA VAL A 40 -13.45 -14.54 6.50
C VAL A 40 -14.26 -14.72 7.78
N GLU A 41 -14.17 -15.90 8.40
CA GLU A 41 -14.86 -16.24 9.64
C GLU A 41 -14.42 -15.36 10.81
N GLY A 42 -13.12 -15.05 10.91
CA GLY A 42 -12.59 -14.15 11.93
C GLY A 42 -13.16 -12.74 11.83
N TYR A 43 -13.19 -12.16 10.61
CA TYR A 43 -13.77 -10.83 10.42
C TYR A 43 -15.29 -10.80 10.57
N TRP A 44 -15.98 -11.84 10.12
CA TRP A 44 -17.42 -11.97 10.36
C TRP A 44 -17.73 -12.04 11.86
N SER A 45 -16.96 -12.82 12.63
CA SER A 45 -17.10 -12.94 14.08
C SER A 45 -16.82 -11.62 14.80
N LEU A 46 -15.87 -10.83 14.31
CA LEU A 46 -15.62 -9.47 14.78
C LEU A 46 -16.86 -8.59 14.60
N GLY A 47 -17.49 -8.62 13.41
CA GLY A 47 -18.72 -7.89 13.12
C GLY A 47 -19.86 -8.31 14.06
N LYS A 48 -20.07 -9.61 14.22
CA LYS A 48 -21.03 -10.19 15.16
C LYS A 48 -20.83 -9.68 16.58
N ARG A 49 -19.61 -9.76 17.12
CA ARG A 49 -19.33 -9.34 18.50
C ARG A 49 -19.64 -7.86 18.74
N ILE A 50 -19.36 -7.00 17.76
CA ILE A 50 -19.66 -5.56 17.85
C ILE A 50 -21.17 -5.33 17.77
N ARG A 51 -21.88 -6.02 16.87
CA ARG A 51 -23.32 -5.90 16.71
C ARG A 51 -24.10 -6.49 17.88
N ASP A 52 -23.65 -7.56 18.51
CA ASP A 52 -24.33 -8.15 19.67
C ASP A 52 -24.21 -7.29 20.93
N ASP A 53 -23.30 -6.30 20.97
CA ASP A 53 -23.08 -5.45 22.13
C ASP A 53 -24.02 -4.23 22.14
N LYS A 54 -24.94 -4.18 23.10
CA LYS A 54 -25.89 -3.09 23.26
C LYS A 54 -25.21 -1.72 23.45
N LEU A 55 -24.11 -1.68 24.21
CA LEU A 55 -23.38 -0.43 24.44
C LEU A 55 -22.71 0.04 23.16
N ALA A 56 -22.09 -0.87 22.41
CA ALA A 56 -21.48 -0.52 21.13
C ALA A 56 -22.51 0.06 20.15
N GLN A 57 -23.72 -0.52 20.09
CA GLN A 57 -24.81 0.01 19.26
C GLN A 57 -25.24 1.43 19.68
N GLU A 58 -25.30 1.73 20.97
CA GLU A 58 -25.65 3.06 21.48
C GLU A 58 -24.59 4.11 21.09
N TYR A 59 -23.30 3.77 21.24
CA TYR A 59 -22.19 4.65 20.86
C TYR A 59 -22.06 4.82 19.34
N GLU A 60 -22.41 3.80 18.54
CA GLU A 60 -22.32 3.84 17.08
C GLU A 60 -23.36 4.76 16.44
N LYS A 61 -24.56 4.90 17.03
CA LYS A 61 -25.75 5.63 16.49
C LYS A 61 -25.59 7.14 16.23
N GLY A 62 -24.38 7.68 16.34
CA GLY A 62 -24.09 9.08 16.03
C GLY A 62 -22.61 9.44 16.09
N ASN A 63 -21.74 8.53 16.53
CA ASN A 63 -20.34 8.82 16.74
C ASN A 63 -19.42 8.07 15.76
N LYS A 64 -18.93 8.79 14.75
CA LYS A 64 -17.93 8.28 13.80
C LYS A 64 -16.57 7.96 14.44
N THR A 65 -16.28 8.48 15.64
CA THR A 65 -14.99 8.25 16.31
C THR A 65 -14.92 6.88 16.96
N PHE A 66 -16.05 6.28 17.37
CA PHE A 66 -16.06 4.99 18.05
C PHE A 66 -15.34 3.90 17.25
N VAL A 67 -15.67 3.76 15.96
CA VAL A 67 -15.05 2.76 15.08
C VAL A 67 -13.57 3.05 14.85
N GLN A 68 -13.17 4.33 14.85
CA GLN A 68 -11.77 4.73 14.71
C GLN A 68 -10.95 4.39 15.95
N ASP A 69 -11.49 4.70 17.13
CA ASP A 69 -10.86 4.40 18.42
C ASP A 69 -10.76 2.90 18.65
N LEU A 70 -11.83 2.16 18.33
CA LEU A 70 -11.85 0.70 18.38
C LEU A 70 -10.76 0.11 17.48
N GLY A 71 -10.69 0.56 16.22
CA GLY A 71 -9.66 0.14 15.28
C GLY A 71 -8.24 0.40 15.77
N ARG A 72 -8.00 1.59 16.35
CA ARG A 72 -6.71 1.93 16.95
C ARG A 72 -6.35 1.00 18.10
N ASN A 73 -7.30 0.66 18.97
CA ASN A 73 -7.06 -0.15 20.16
C ASN A 73 -6.83 -1.64 19.82
N ILE A 74 -7.50 -2.18 18.81
CA ILE A 74 -7.31 -3.58 18.37
C ILE A 74 -6.22 -3.75 17.31
N GLY A 75 -5.65 -2.65 16.79
CA GLY A 75 -4.61 -2.68 15.76
C GLY A 75 -5.13 -2.99 14.35
N VAL A 76 -6.41 -2.73 14.07
CA VAL A 76 -7.07 -3.03 12.79
C VAL A 76 -7.57 -1.74 12.14
N SER A 77 -7.55 -1.68 10.81
CA SER A 77 -8.02 -0.50 10.09
C SER A 77 -9.52 -0.27 10.29
N THR A 78 -9.93 1.00 10.36
CA THR A 78 -11.35 1.37 10.47
C THR A 78 -12.18 0.77 9.33
N SER A 79 -11.64 0.74 8.11
CA SER A 79 -12.31 0.14 6.94
C SER A 79 -12.58 -1.35 7.13
N THR A 80 -11.65 -2.09 7.73
CA THR A 80 -11.84 -3.52 8.04
C THR A 80 -13.01 -3.73 8.99
N ILE A 81 -13.17 -2.87 10.00
CA ILE A 81 -14.30 -2.94 10.93
C ILE A 81 -15.61 -2.66 10.19
N TYR A 82 -15.65 -1.62 9.34
CA TYR A 82 -16.85 -1.34 8.53
C TYR A 82 -17.25 -2.52 7.65
N TYR A 83 -16.29 -3.18 6.99
CA TYR A 83 -16.58 -4.35 6.17
C TYR A 83 -16.99 -5.57 7.00
N ALA A 84 -16.41 -5.76 8.20
CA ALA A 84 -16.83 -6.79 9.14
C ALA A 84 -18.29 -6.62 9.58
N LEU A 85 -18.69 -5.39 9.91
CA LEU A 85 -20.08 -5.04 10.24
C LEU A 85 -21.01 -5.31 9.05
N GLN A 86 -20.67 -4.79 7.86
CA GLN A 86 -21.46 -5.04 6.64
C GLN A 86 -21.57 -6.53 6.30
N ALA A 87 -20.51 -7.30 6.50
CA ALA A 87 -20.51 -8.74 6.24
C ALA A 87 -21.47 -9.48 7.18
N TYR A 88 -21.51 -9.10 8.46
CA TYR A 88 -22.47 -9.66 9.42
C TYR A 88 -23.90 -9.24 9.10
N ASP A 89 -24.12 -7.94 8.82
CA ASP A 89 -25.46 -7.42 8.51
C ASP A 89 -26.06 -8.07 7.25
N LYS A 90 -25.23 -8.34 6.24
CA LYS A 90 -25.65 -8.94 4.97
C LYS A 90 -25.76 -10.46 5.01
N TYR A 91 -24.91 -11.12 5.79
CA TYR A 91 -24.84 -12.59 5.89
C TYR A 91 -24.83 -13.03 7.37
N PRO A 92 -25.94 -12.85 8.11
CA PRO A 92 -26.02 -13.20 9.54
C PRO A 92 -25.91 -14.71 9.80
N ASP A 93 -26.19 -15.55 8.80
CA ASP A 93 -26.08 -17.01 8.90
C ASP A 93 -24.78 -17.58 8.31
N GLN A 94 -23.81 -16.72 7.98
CA GLN A 94 -22.51 -17.08 7.38
C GLN A 94 -22.62 -17.82 6.02
N GLN A 95 -23.79 -17.72 5.35
CA GLN A 95 -24.02 -18.30 4.03
C GLN A 95 -23.53 -17.37 2.92
N PHE A 96 -22.27 -17.54 2.52
CA PHE A 96 -21.67 -16.75 1.44
C PHE A 96 -21.93 -17.34 0.05
N PRO A 97 -21.97 -16.53 -1.03
CA PRO A 97 -22.34 -16.96 -2.39
C PRO A 97 -21.46 -18.06 -3.02
N GLU A 98 -20.23 -18.25 -2.52
CA GLU A 98 -19.27 -19.26 -3.01
C GLU A 98 -18.84 -20.24 -1.91
N GLY A 99 -19.57 -20.26 -0.78
CA GLY A 99 -19.23 -21.07 0.39
C GLY A 99 -17.80 -20.88 0.86
N LYS A 100 -17.10 -22.00 1.13
CA LYS A 100 -15.75 -22.03 1.70
C LYS A 100 -14.63 -21.53 0.77
N ASN A 101 -14.89 -21.38 -0.53
CA ASN A 101 -13.89 -20.92 -1.51
C ASN A 101 -13.75 -19.39 -1.56
N ILE A 102 -14.60 -18.65 -0.85
CA ILE A 102 -14.56 -17.19 -0.89
C ILE A 102 -13.32 -16.65 -0.16
N SER A 103 -12.67 -15.65 -0.75
CA SER A 103 -11.64 -14.86 -0.07
C SER A 103 -12.24 -13.56 0.46
N TRP A 104 -11.68 -13.04 1.55
CA TRP A 104 -12.13 -11.78 2.15
C TRP A 104 -12.13 -10.60 1.15
N ASN A 105 -11.10 -10.49 0.32
CA ASN A 105 -11.03 -9.46 -0.73
C ASN A 105 -12.14 -9.60 -1.77
N LYS A 106 -12.51 -10.83 -2.13
CA LYS A 106 -13.59 -11.08 -3.08
C LYS A 106 -14.95 -10.74 -2.46
N LEU A 107 -15.13 -11.05 -1.18
CA LEU A 107 -16.31 -10.65 -0.42
C LEU A 107 -16.46 -9.12 -0.42
N ILE A 108 -15.41 -8.38 -0.04
CA ILE A 108 -15.42 -6.91 0.00
C ILE A 108 -15.67 -6.29 -1.36
N THR A 109 -15.00 -6.75 -2.42
CA THR A 109 -15.04 -6.05 -3.71
C THR A 109 -16.27 -6.38 -4.54
N LYS A 110 -16.80 -7.61 -4.43
CA LYS A 110 -17.89 -8.11 -5.28
C LYS A 110 -19.22 -8.20 -4.57
N TYR A 111 -19.24 -8.55 -3.29
CA TYR A 111 -20.45 -9.01 -2.60
C TYR A 111 -20.97 -8.08 -1.50
N LEU A 112 -20.10 -7.28 -0.87
CA LEU A 112 -20.52 -6.29 0.15
C LEU A 112 -21.04 -4.94 -0.37
N PRO A 113 -20.58 -4.35 -1.49
CA PRO A 113 -21.02 -3.02 -1.86
C PRO A 113 -22.53 -3.02 -2.23
N ASP A 114 -23.30 -2.11 -1.62
CA ASP A 114 -24.76 -1.98 -1.81
C ASP A 114 -25.18 -1.39 -3.17
N SER A 115 -24.19 -1.04 -4.00
CA SER A 115 -24.37 -0.89 -5.43
C SER A 115 -23.12 -1.46 -6.10
N PRO A 116 -23.23 -2.29 -7.15
CA PRO A 116 -22.20 -2.25 -8.18
C PRO A 116 -22.07 -0.76 -8.53
N GLN A 117 -20.87 -0.19 -8.49
CA GLN A 117 -20.62 0.93 -9.38
C GLN A 117 -20.63 0.35 -10.79
N GLU A 118 -21.80 -0.08 -11.29
CA GLU A 118 -22.08 0.16 -12.68
C GLU A 118 -22.05 1.68 -12.78
N PRO A 119 -21.07 2.29 -13.48
CA PRO A 119 -21.26 3.67 -13.83
C PRO A 119 -22.61 3.71 -14.54
N GLU A 120 -23.57 4.50 -14.05
CA GLU A 120 -24.77 4.80 -14.82
C GLU A 120 -24.27 5.34 -16.16
N VAL A 121 -24.27 4.45 -17.14
CA VAL A 121 -23.93 4.77 -18.51
C VAL A 121 -25.16 5.47 -19.03
N LEU A 122 -25.30 6.76 -18.71
CA LEU A 122 -26.18 7.64 -19.46
C LEU A 122 -25.63 7.61 -20.89
N GLU A 123 -26.22 6.76 -21.74
CA GLU A 123 -26.03 6.77 -23.18
C GLU A 123 -26.64 8.07 -23.69
N LYS A 124 -25.94 9.18 -23.46
CA LYS A 124 -26.14 10.35 -24.30
C LYS A 124 -25.59 9.96 -25.66
N GLU A 125 -26.47 9.95 -26.67
CA GLU A 125 -26.11 9.86 -28.07
C GLU A 125 -24.98 10.88 -28.32
N THR A 126 -23.76 10.38 -28.46
CA THR A 126 -22.61 11.24 -28.76
C THR A 126 -22.76 11.67 -30.21
N GLU A 127 -23.09 12.94 -30.44
CA GLU A 127 -23.06 13.54 -31.78
C GLU A 127 -21.71 13.25 -32.44
N PHE A 128 -21.74 12.69 -33.65
CA PHE A 128 -20.53 12.45 -34.44
C PHE A 128 -19.93 13.79 -34.85
N CYS A 129 -18.61 13.96 -34.69
CA CYS A 129 -17.93 15.17 -35.12
C CYS A 129 -17.35 14.96 -36.54
N GLN A 130 -17.54 15.93 -37.42
CA GLN A 130 -16.87 15.98 -38.73
C GLN A 130 -15.63 16.87 -38.67
N CYS A 131 -14.49 16.36 -39.13
CA CYS A 131 -13.28 17.16 -39.30
C CYS A 131 -13.54 18.26 -40.35
N PRO A 132 -13.38 19.56 -40.02
CA PRO A 132 -13.66 20.65 -40.96
C PRO A 132 -12.67 20.71 -42.14
N GLN A 133 -11.53 20.02 -42.04
CA GLN A 133 -10.48 20.04 -43.06
C GLN A 133 -10.61 18.91 -44.09
N CYS A 134 -11.16 17.75 -43.71
CA CYS A 134 -11.24 16.59 -44.61
C CYS A 134 -12.60 15.87 -44.61
N GLY A 135 -13.58 16.35 -43.85
CA GLY A 135 -14.93 15.77 -43.79
C GLY A 135 -15.01 14.39 -43.12
N PHE A 136 -13.89 13.87 -42.59
CA PHE A 136 -13.87 12.57 -41.93
C PHE A 136 -14.75 12.61 -40.67
N VAL A 137 -15.77 11.74 -40.64
CA VAL A 137 -16.67 11.55 -39.51
C VAL A 137 -16.03 10.54 -38.57
N PHE A 138 -15.74 10.93 -37.33
CA PHE A 138 -15.27 9.99 -36.33
C PHE A 138 -16.15 10.04 -35.09
N LYS A 139 -16.38 8.86 -34.51
CA LYS A 139 -16.98 8.75 -33.19
C LYS A 139 -15.90 9.15 -32.18
N PRO A 140 -16.09 10.21 -31.38
CA PRO A 140 -15.13 10.50 -30.33
C PRO A 140 -15.06 9.28 -29.42
N VAL A 141 -13.87 8.66 -29.31
CA VAL A 141 -13.64 7.64 -28.29
C VAL A 141 -14.04 8.29 -27.00
N ARG A 142 -15.00 7.67 -26.30
CA ARG A 142 -15.51 8.11 -25.02
C ARG A 142 -14.29 8.46 -24.19
N MET A 143 -14.02 9.76 -24.00
CA MET A 143 -13.29 10.15 -22.82
C MET A 143 -14.26 9.75 -21.73
N VAL A 144 -14.08 8.55 -21.16
CA VAL A 144 -14.30 8.37 -19.72
C VAL A 144 -13.78 9.68 -19.17
N LYS A 145 -14.58 10.41 -18.39
CA LYS A 145 -14.05 11.54 -17.64
C LYS A 145 -12.78 10.98 -17.00
N GLU A 146 -11.62 11.21 -17.63
CA GLU A 146 -10.42 11.50 -16.94
C GLU A 146 -10.98 12.51 -16.00
N LYS A 147 -11.02 12.13 -14.71
CA LYS A 147 -10.92 13.13 -13.69
C LYS A 147 -9.91 14.07 -14.33
N VAL A 148 -10.35 15.27 -14.68
CA VAL A 148 -9.43 16.38 -14.73
C VAL A 148 -9.05 16.47 -13.25
N LEU A 149 -8.20 15.51 -12.82
CA LEU A 149 -7.15 15.69 -11.89
C LEU A 149 -6.57 16.95 -12.47
N LYS A 150 -6.99 18.06 -11.89
CA LYS A 150 -6.13 19.20 -11.80
C LYS A 150 -4.88 18.58 -11.16
N ILE A 151 -3.98 18.03 -11.98
CA ILE A 151 -2.59 17.86 -11.64
C ILE A 151 -2.12 19.30 -11.63
N THR A 152 -2.58 20.07 -10.63
CA THR A 152 -1.77 21.15 -10.12
C THR A 152 -0.51 20.41 -9.71
N GLY A 153 0.52 20.46 -10.55
CA GLY A 153 1.82 19.87 -10.24
C GLY A 153 2.13 20.28 -8.81
N LYS A 154 2.21 19.29 -7.90
CA LYS A 154 2.42 19.61 -6.50
C LYS A 154 3.78 20.30 -6.43
N LYS A 155 3.86 21.46 -5.78
CA LYS A 155 5.14 22.16 -5.63
C LYS A 155 6.19 21.19 -5.07
N TYR A 156 7.37 21.17 -5.70
CA TYR A 156 8.46 20.24 -5.39
C TYR A 156 8.24 18.78 -5.79
N SER A 157 7.39 18.54 -6.80
CA SER A 157 7.17 17.22 -7.39
C SER A 157 8.32 16.79 -8.29
N SER A 158 9.08 17.74 -8.84
CA SER A 158 10.28 17.50 -9.63
C SER A 158 11.51 18.00 -8.89
N ILE A 159 12.66 17.38 -9.19
CA ILE A 159 13.96 17.84 -8.70
C ILE A 159 14.28 19.26 -9.17
N LYS A 160 13.79 19.65 -10.35
CA LYS A 160 13.97 20.99 -10.95
C LYS A 160 13.18 22.09 -10.24
N ASP A 161 12.21 21.72 -9.42
CA ASP A 161 11.36 22.67 -8.70
C ASP A 161 12.07 23.27 -7.46
N ILE A 162 13.26 22.77 -7.10
CA ILE A 162 14.06 23.31 -6.00
C ILE A 162 14.84 24.52 -6.51
N THR A 163 14.56 25.68 -5.93
CA THR A 163 15.29 26.92 -6.26
C THR A 163 16.39 27.22 -5.24
N GLU A 164 17.25 28.20 -5.53
CA GLU A 164 18.31 28.60 -4.61
C GLU A 164 17.75 29.25 -3.34
N GLU A 165 16.59 29.93 -3.43
CA GLU A 165 15.88 30.49 -2.27
C GLU A 165 15.45 29.38 -1.30
N ASP A 166 15.01 28.22 -1.80
CA ASP A 166 14.67 27.09 -0.95
C ASP A 166 15.90 26.52 -0.22
N MET A 167 17.07 26.52 -0.87
CA MET A 167 18.32 26.08 -0.25
C MET A 167 18.79 27.05 0.82
N LEU A 168 18.63 28.36 0.59
CA LEU A 168 18.88 29.40 1.57
C LEU A 168 17.94 29.26 2.78
N GLU A 169 16.65 29.01 2.55
CA GLU A 169 15.68 28.76 3.62
C GLU A 169 16.08 27.57 4.49
N ILE A 170 16.49 26.45 3.87
CA ILE A 170 16.97 25.26 4.57
C ILE A 170 18.25 25.57 5.35
N ALA A 171 19.18 26.31 4.75
CA ALA A 171 20.44 26.70 5.38
C ALA A 171 20.19 27.54 6.65
N SER A 172 19.32 28.55 6.56
CA SER A 172 18.89 29.37 7.69
C SER A 172 18.17 28.56 8.77
N SER A 173 17.25 27.68 8.37
CA SER A 173 16.45 26.85 9.29
C SER A 173 17.31 25.93 10.15
N TYR A 174 18.33 25.29 9.56
CA TYR A 174 19.21 24.36 10.24
C TYR A 174 20.53 24.99 10.71
N LYS A 175 20.71 26.30 10.53
CA LYS A 175 21.94 27.03 10.87
C LYS A 175 23.20 26.40 10.25
N VAL A 176 23.11 26.00 8.99
CA VAL A 176 24.21 25.42 8.21
C VAL A 176 24.60 26.33 7.05
N GLY A 177 25.82 26.20 6.54
CA GLY A 177 26.28 26.99 5.40
C GLY A 177 25.57 26.59 4.09
N LEU A 178 25.32 27.56 3.20
CA LEU A 178 24.69 27.32 1.90
C LEU A 178 25.46 26.29 1.06
N GLY A 179 26.80 26.35 1.06
CA GLY A 179 27.63 25.38 0.34
C GLY A 179 27.42 23.94 0.79
N PHE A 180 27.14 23.73 2.08
CA PHE A 180 26.81 22.40 2.60
C PHE A 180 25.47 21.89 2.04
N VAL A 181 24.45 22.75 1.98
CA VAL A 181 23.14 22.38 1.41
C VAL A 181 23.24 22.08 -0.08
N LYS A 182 24.04 22.86 -0.84
CA LYS A 182 24.32 22.59 -2.26
C LYS A 182 24.98 21.21 -2.46
N LEU A 183 25.96 20.87 -1.62
CA LEU A 183 26.57 19.53 -1.64
C LEU A 183 25.56 18.41 -1.36
N GLN A 184 24.64 18.62 -0.41
CA GLN A 184 23.58 17.63 -0.14
C GLN A 184 22.60 17.49 -1.30
N TYR A 185 22.30 18.59 -1.99
CA TYR A 185 21.45 18.56 -3.17
C TYR A 185 22.09 17.75 -4.31
N GLU A 186 23.40 17.91 -4.56
CA GLU A 186 24.13 17.08 -5.53
C GLU A 186 24.14 15.60 -5.14
N LYS A 187 24.40 15.29 -3.86
CA LYS A 187 24.32 13.91 -3.35
C LYS A 187 22.94 13.30 -3.57
N MET A 188 21.88 14.06 -3.27
CA MET A 188 20.50 13.63 -3.49
C MET A 188 20.23 13.37 -4.97
N ARG A 189 20.72 14.24 -5.87
CA ARG A 189 20.58 14.05 -7.33
C ARG A 189 21.25 12.76 -7.79
N ASN A 190 22.52 12.55 -7.42
CA ASN A 190 23.27 11.34 -7.75
C ASN A 190 22.61 10.08 -7.18
N TYR A 191 22.04 10.17 -5.98
CA TYR A 191 21.29 9.06 -5.38
C TYR A 191 20.03 8.72 -6.17
N CYS A 192 19.26 9.72 -6.59
CA CYS A 192 18.06 9.51 -7.41
C CYS A 192 18.42 8.87 -8.76
N GLU A 193 19.49 9.34 -9.41
CA GLU A 193 19.98 8.82 -10.69
C GLU A 193 20.49 7.38 -10.58
N SER A 194 21.36 7.10 -9.60
CA SER A 194 21.99 5.78 -9.45
C SER A 194 21.06 4.70 -8.90
N LYS A 195 20.12 5.05 -8.02
CA LYS A 195 19.21 4.10 -7.37
C LYS A 195 17.80 4.10 -7.97
N GLY A 196 17.54 4.95 -8.98
CA GLY A 196 16.22 5.10 -9.59
C GLY A 196 15.14 5.53 -8.59
N LYS A 197 15.50 6.31 -7.57
CA LYS A 197 14.58 6.71 -6.50
C LYS A 197 13.88 8.01 -6.87
N VAL A 198 12.57 8.03 -6.69
CA VAL A 198 11.71 9.20 -6.90
C VAL A 198 11.06 9.57 -5.58
N TYR A 199 11.08 10.86 -5.27
CA TYR A 199 10.46 11.39 -4.05
C TYR A 199 9.17 12.14 -4.39
N LYS A 200 8.17 12.01 -3.51
CA LYS A 200 6.90 12.75 -3.64
C LYS A 200 7.09 14.27 -3.45
N ASN A 201 8.09 14.68 -2.67
CA ASN A 201 8.43 16.08 -2.41
C ASN A 201 9.95 16.22 -2.25
N TYR A 202 10.60 16.81 -3.25
CA TYR A 202 12.06 16.91 -3.31
C TYR A 202 12.64 17.90 -2.28
N LYS A 203 11.94 18.99 -1.93
CA LYS A 203 12.37 19.91 -0.87
C LYS A 203 12.47 19.20 0.49
N SER A 204 11.51 18.35 0.80
CA SER A 204 11.51 17.54 2.03
C SER A 204 12.58 16.45 1.99
N ALA A 205 12.80 15.83 0.83
CA ALA A 205 13.92 14.92 0.65
C ALA A 205 15.25 15.63 0.95
N LEU A 206 15.49 16.82 0.37
CA LEU A 206 16.70 17.61 0.62
C LEU A 206 16.91 17.91 2.12
N ARG A 207 15.85 18.29 2.85
CA ARG A 207 15.92 18.47 4.31
C ARG A 207 16.37 17.20 5.04
N ASN A 208 15.88 16.04 4.64
CA ASN A 208 16.28 14.77 5.24
C ASN A 208 17.74 14.40 4.95
N PHE A 209 18.24 14.70 3.75
CA PHE A 209 19.67 14.53 3.41
C PHE A 209 20.55 15.43 4.30
N VAL A 210 20.16 16.69 4.47
CA VAL A 210 20.83 17.65 5.37
C VAL A 210 20.82 17.14 6.81
N LEU A 211 19.66 16.78 7.35
CA LEU A 211 19.51 16.26 8.71
C LEU A 211 20.33 14.99 8.94
N GLY A 212 20.31 14.05 7.99
CA GLY A 212 21.04 12.79 8.10
C GLY A 212 22.56 12.96 8.10
N ASP A 213 23.11 13.95 7.38
CA ASP A 213 24.54 14.27 7.47
C ASP A 213 24.87 14.99 8.78
N ILE A 214 24.01 15.91 9.26
CA ILE A 214 24.20 16.60 10.56
C ILE A 214 24.22 15.57 11.70
N GLN A 215 23.24 14.66 11.73
CA GLN A 215 23.15 13.61 12.74
C GLN A 215 24.43 12.76 12.75
N ARG A 216 24.90 12.31 11.57
CA ARG A 216 26.15 11.55 11.45
C ARG A 216 27.39 12.31 11.93
N VAL A 217 27.41 13.64 11.83
CA VAL A 217 28.51 14.46 12.39
C VAL A 217 28.43 14.48 13.92
N VAL A 218 27.23 14.65 14.48
CA VAL A 218 27.01 14.66 15.94
C VAL A 218 27.37 13.30 16.54
N GLU A 219 26.88 12.21 15.97
CA GLU A 219 27.18 10.84 16.43
C GLU A 219 28.68 10.55 16.40
N ARG A 220 29.38 10.92 15.31
CA ARG A 220 30.84 10.75 15.22
C ARG A 220 31.58 11.56 16.28
N ARG A 221 31.16 12.81 16.55
CA ARG A 221 31.78 13.66 17.59
C ARG A 221 31.56 13.07 18.98
N ALA A 222 30.35 12.61 19.28
CA ALA A 222 30.04 11.93 20.54
C ALA A 222 30.92 10.69 20.74
N ALA A 223 31.02 9.83 19.71
CA ALA A 223 31.85 8.63 19.76
C ALA A 223 33.36 8.91 19.93
N THR A 224 33.87 10.05 19.42
CA THR A 224 35.27 10.44 19.63
C THR A 224 35.54 11.05 21.01
N ASN A 225 34.57 11.75 21.59
CA ASN A 225 34.72 12.35 22.92
C ASN A 225 34.74 11.29 24.03
N ASP A 226 33.98 10.20 23.89
CA ASP A 226 34.01 9.06 24.82
C ASP A 226 35.39 8.38 24.92
N LYS A 227 36.26 8.56 23.91
CA LYS A 227 37.62 7.98 23.87
C LYS A 227 38.72 8.91 24.38
N ARG A 228 38.42 10.18 24.65
CA ARG A 228 39.38 11.10 25.30
C ARG A 228 39.22 10.96 26.80
N GLY A 229 39.82 9.91 27.36
CA GLY A 229 40.07 9.86 28.80
C GLY A 229 40.85 11.10 29.22
N VAL A 230 40.34 11.82 30.22
CA VAL A 230 41.10 12.90 30.87
C VAL A 230 42.31 12.24 31.53
N ASP A 231 43.51 12.48 31.01
CA ASP A 231 44.74 12.03 31.65
C ASP A 231 44.96 12.89 32.91
N ALA A 232 44.46 12.41 34.04
CA ALA A 232 44.56 13.06 35.35
C ALA A 232 45.96 12.88 35.99
N ARG A 233 47.02 12.70 35.21
CA ARG A 233 48.40 12.54 35.71
C ARG A 233 49.11 13.86 36.03
N ASN A 234 48.41 14.99 36.01
CA ASN A 234 49.00 16.30 36.34
C ASN A 234 47.98 17.29 36.96
N VAL A 235 47.12 16.80 37.86
CA VAL A 235 46.37 17.62 38.83
C VAL A 235 46.85 17.25 40.23
#